data_AF-A4YV66-F1
#
_entry.id   AF-A4YV66-F1
#
_cell.length_a   1.000
_cell.length_b   1.000
_cell.length_c   1.000
_cell.angle_alpha   90.00
_cell.angle_beta   90.00
_cell.angle_gamma   90.00
#
_symmetry.space_group_name_H-M   'P 1'
#
loop_
_entity.id
_entity.type
_entity.pdbx_description
1 polymer ?
#
loop_
_entity_poly.entity_id
_entity_poly.type
_entity_poly.pdbx_seq_one_letter_code
_entity_poly.pdbx_strand_id
1 'polypeptide(L)'
;MPPTAPPEKMMFQLILRRRGISDQAVLRAMEEVPREEFVLPADRADAYRDSAMAIACGQTISQPFVVAYMTEQLKLQKSHRVLEIGTGSGYQAAVLARLTDHVLTVERFRTLADRARERLEKLNCFNVEVMLGDGYALPAGAGQFDRIIVTAAMEDIPQSLLDRLEPDGILIAPVGPHHGVQRLVRVTRTGDRFDRKELVDVRFVPAIPGIAREL
;
A
#
# COMPACT_ATOMS: atom_id res chain seq x y z
N MET A 1 16.01 10.13 -17.36
CA MET A 1 17.04 9.75 -16.37
C MET A 1 17.61 8.41 -16.79
N PRO A 2 18.91 8.12 -16.57
CA PRO A 2 19.39 6.77 -16.82
C PRO A 2 18.63 5.82 -15.88
N PRO A 3 18.37 4.56 -16.28
CA PRO A 3 17.84 3.57 -15.35
C PRO A 3 18.73 3.55 -14.10
N THR A 4 18.11 3.48 -12.92
CA THR A 4 18.82 3.31 -11.62
C THR A 4 20.01 2.38 -11.79
N ALA A 5 21.19 2.86 -11.40
CA ALA A 5 22.41 2.12 -11.64
C ALA A 5 22.29 0.73 -10.95
N PRO A 6 22.73 -0.37 -11.60
CA PRO A 6 22.66 -1.72 -11.03
C PRO A 6 23.11 -1.84 -9.55
N PRO A 7 24.11 -1.09 -9.06
CA PRO A 7 24.50 -1.10 -7.65
C PRO A 7 23.41 -0.65 -6.67
N GLU A 8 22.56 0.31 -7.05
CA GLU A 8 21.53 0.87 -6.17
C GLU A 8 20.41 -0.13 -5.92
N LYS A 9 19.88 -0.75 -6.99
CA LYS A 9 18.87 -1.81 -6.88
C LYS A 9 19.40 -3.03 -6.14
N MET A 10 20.67 -3.41 -6.35
CA MET A 10 21.31 -4.48 -5.59
C MET A 10 21.37 -4.16 -4.09
N MET A 11 21.80 -2.94 -3.73
CA MET A 11 21.85 -2.50 -2.33
C MET A 11 20.47 -2.45 -1.70
N PHE A 12 19.48 -1.96 -2.43
CA PHE A 12 18.08 -1.94 -2.03
C PHE A 12 17.57 -3.35 -1.66
N GLN A 13 17.81 -4.33 -2.55
CA GLN A 13 17.47 -5.74 -2.30
C GLN A 13 18.17 -6.31 -1.06
N LEU A 14 19.46 -6.01 -0.90
CA LEU A 14 20.24 -6.46 0.25
C LEU A 14 19.71 -5.87 1.57
N ILE A 15 19.32 -4.60 1.58
CA ILE A 15 18.74 -3.94 2.76
C ILE A 15 17.43 -4.63 3.15
N LEU A 16 16.52 -4.85 2.20
CA LEU A 16 15.23 -5.51 2.48
C LEU A 16 15.44 -6.93 3.03
N ARG A 17 16.32 -7.72 2.41
CA ARG A 17 16.66 -9.07 2.89
C ARG A 17 17.26 -9.07 4.28
N ARG A 18 18.19 -8.15 4.57
CA ARG A 18 18.80 -8.01 5.89
C ARG A 18 17.77 -7.66 6.98
N ARG A 19 16.70 -6.97 6.60
CA ARG A 19 15.57 -6.67 7.50
C ARG A 19 14.56 -7.82 7.63
N GLY A 20 14.81 -8.96 6.99
CA GLY A 20 14.03 -10.18 7.14
C GLY A 20 12.97 -10.40 6.05
N ILE A 21 12.94 -9.58 4.99
CA ILE A 21 12.03 -9.83 3.85
C ILE A 21 12.56 -11.02 3.06
N SER A 22 11.75 -12.08 2.98
CA SER A 22 12.18 -13.37 2.43
C SER A 22 11.43 -13.78 1.16
N ASP A 23 10.23 -13.25 0.97
CA ASP A 23 9.40 -13.53 -0.20
C ASP A 23 10.04 -13.02 -1.50
N GLN A 24 10.44 -13.96 -2.36
CA GLN A 24 11.11 -13.67 -3.63
C GLN A 24 10.17 -13.02 -4.66
N ALA A 25 8.86 -13.22 -4.58
CA ALA A 25 7.91 -12.53 -5.44
C ALA A 25 7.82 -11.06 -5.03
N VAL A 26 7.72 -10.77 -3.72
CA VAL A 26 7.69 -9.40 -3.20
C VAL A 26 8.98 -8.64 -3.55
N LEU A 27 10.13 -9.25 -3.30
CA LEU A 27 11.43 -8.66 -3.61
C LEU A 27 11.56 -8.32 -5.11
N ARG A 28 11.16 -9.23 -6.00
CA ARG A 28 11.17 -8.98 -7.46
C ARG A 28 10.21 -7.87 -7.87
N ALA A 29 8.98 -7.87 -7.35
CA ALA A 29 8.01 -6.82 -7.64
C ALA A 29 8.53 -5.43 -7.25
N MET A 30 9.18 -5.31 -6.09
CA MET A 30 9.77 -4.03 -5.64
C MET A 30 11.02 -3.62 -6.44
N GLU A 31 11.74 -4.56 -7.04
CA GLU A 31 12.85 -4.28 -7.96
C GLU A 31 12.36 -3.76 -9.32
N GLU A 32 11.29 -4.36 -9.82
CA GLU A 32 10.69 -4.04 -11.12
C GLU A 32 9.99 -2.68 -11.12
N VAL A 33 9.34 -2.30 -10.02
CA VAL A 33 8.65 -1.02 -9.89
C VAL A 33 9.66 0.11 -9.65
N PRO A 34 9.79 1.11 -10.55
CA PRO A 34 10.77 2.19 -10.44
C PRO A 34 10.32 3.20 -9.38
N ARG A 35 10.77 3.02 -8.13
CA ARG A 35 10.33 3.80 -6.97
C ARG A 35 10.61 5.30 -7.13
N GLU A 36 11.65 5.67 -7.86
CA GLU A 36 12.03 7.04 -8.22
C GLU A 36 10.94 7.79 -9.02
N GLU A 37 10.04 7.07 -9.70
CA GLU A 37 8.92 7.72 -10.38
C GLU A 37 7.81 8.16 -9.41
N PHE A 38 7.79 7.62 -8.19
CA PHE A 38 6.74 7.83 -7.18
C PHE A 38 7.10 8.86 -6.10
N VAL A 39 8.30 9.41 -6.13
CA VAL A 39 8.78 10.47 -5.22
C VAL A 39 8.76 11.84 -5.89
N LEU A 40 8.99 12.91 -5.12
CA LEU A 40 9.17 14.24 -5.69
C LEU A 40 10.47 14.30 -6.52
N PRO A 41 10.57 15.16 -7.55
CA PRO A 41 11.76 15.24 -8.39
C PRO A 41 13.07 15.45 -7.63
N ALA A 42 13.03 16.21 -6.53
CA ALA A 42 14.19 16.49 -5.67
C ALA A 42 14.68 15.26 -4.90
N ASP A 43 13.81 14.27 -4.65
CA ASP A 43 14.09 13.10 -3.81
C ASP A 43 14.50 11.86 -4.63
N ARG A 44 14.54 11.97 -5.97
CA ARG A 44 14.79 10.83 -6.87
C ARG A 44 16.12 10.13 -6.62
N ALA A 45 17.17 10.89 -6.28
CA ALA A 45 18.49 10.35 -5.97
C ALA A 45 18.52 9.52 -4.68
N ASP A 46 17.50 9.66 -3.83
CA ASP A 46 17.40 8.99 -2.55
C ASP A 46 16.26 7.96 -2.52
N ALA A 47 15.53 7.77 -3.62
CA ALA A 47 14.27 7.03 -3.68
C ALA A 47 14.37 5.60 -3.11
N TYR A 48 15.55 4.98 -3.20
CA TYR A 48 15.84 3.63 -2.73
C TYR A 48 16.42 3.54 -1.32
N ARG A 49 16.61 4.68 -0.63
CA ARG A 49 16.88 4.66 0.82
C ARG A 49 15.69 4.04 1.57
N ASP A 50 15.99 3.29 2.61
CA ASP A 50 14.97 2.66 3.45
C ASP A 50 14.35 3.66 4.43
N SER A 51 13.71 4.70 3.89
CA SER A 51 13.03 5.76 4.63
C SER A 51 11.74 6.19 3.91
N ALA A 52 10.77 6.69 4.68
CA ALA A 52 9.62 7.37 4.11
C ALA A 52 10.02 8.72 3.51
N MET A 53 9.28 9.20 2.52
CA MET A 53 9.53 10.49 1.87
C MET A 53 8.25 11.28 1.70
N ALA A 54 8.35 12.61 1.71
CA ALA A 54 7.21 13.48 1.47
C ALA A 54 6.71 13.31 0.02
N ILE A 55 5.40 13.38 -0.14
CA ILE A 55 4.74 13.54 -1.44
C ILE A 55 3.81 14.74 -1.34
N ALA A 56 3.06 15.01 -2.40
CA ALA A 56 2.08 16.09 -2.38
C ALA A 56 1.06 15.91 -1.24
N CYS A 57 0.29 16.96 -0.96
CA CYS A 57 -0.89 16.87 -0.09
C CYS A 57 -0.55 16.62 1.39
N GLY A 58 0.70 16.90 1.80
CA GLY A 58 1.19 16.60 3.14
C GLY A 58 1.29 15.10 3.45
N GLN A 59 1.21 14.24 2.43
CA GLN A 59 1.28 12.80 2.60
C GLN A 59 2.72 12.30 2.44
N THR A 60 2.93 11.02 2.70
CA THR A 60 4.24 10.36 2.56
C THR A 60 4.13 9.07 1.78
N ILE A 61 5.13 8.77 0.94
CA ILE A 61 5.37 7.41 0.47
C ILE A 61 6.06 6.62 1.58
N SER A 62 5.52 5.44 1.90
CA SER A 62 6.01 4.59 2.99
C SER A 62 7.44 4.09 2.75
N GLN A 63 8.16 3.89 3.86
CA GLN A 63 9.46 3.24 3.89
C GLN A 63 9.43 1.89 3.11
N PRO A 64 10.43 1.59 2.26
CA PRO A 64 10.50 0.34 1.52
C PRO A 64 10.31 -0.92 2.37
N PHE A 65 10.98 -1.02 3.52
CA PHE A 65 10.78 -2.15 4.43
C PHE A 65 9.32 -2.34 4.82
N VAL A 66 8.61 -1.26 5.12
CA VAL A 66 7.20 -1.32 5.53
C VAL A 66 6.31 -1.80 4.38
N VAL A 67 6.55 -1.29 3.17
CA VAL A 67 5.86 -1.77 1.94
C VAL A 67 6.10 -3.26 1.75
N ALA A 68 7.36 -3.70 1.80
CA ALA A 68 7.74 -5.10 1.62
C ALA A 68 7.08 -6.00 2.68
N TYR A 69 7.19 -5.60 3.95
CA TYR A 69 6.68 -6.35 5.09
C TYR A 69 5.16 -6.51 5.00
N MET A 70 4.42 -5.42 4.80
CA MET A 70 2.97 -5.45 4.64
C MET A 70 2.55 -6.36 3.48
N THR A 71 3.24 -6.25 2.33
CA THR A 71 2.96 -7.05 1.14
C THR A 71 3.21 -8.55 1.39
N GLU A 72 4.31 -8.93 2.06
CA GLU A 72 4.60 -10.33 2.44
C GLU A 72 3.54 -10.90 3.40
N GLN A 73 3.06 -10.08 4.36
CA GLN A 73 2.02 -10.52 5.29
C GLN A 73 0.65 -10.78 4.65
N LEU A 74 0.39 -10.21 3.47
CA LEU A 74 -0.83 -10.46 2.71
C LEU A 74 -0.84 -11.83 2.03
N LYS A 75 0.30 -12.53 1.88
CA LYS A 75 0.36 -13.85 1.20
C LYS A 75 -0.37 -13.82 -0.16
N LEU A 76 0.06 -12.91 -1.03
CA LEU A 76 -0.57 -12.63 -2.32
C LEU A 76 -0.46 -13.81 -3.29
N GLN A 77 -1.44 -13.93 -4.18
CA GLN A 77 -1.50 -14.89 -5.27
C GLN A 77 -1.97 -14.15 -6.52
N LYS A 78 -1.60 -14.69 -7.70
CA LYS A 78 -1.89 -14.08 -8.99
C LYS A 78 -3.38 -13.97 -9.31
N SER A 79 -4.24 -14.76 -8.65
CA SER A 79 -5.69 -14.72 -8.81
C SER A 79 -6.40 -13.74 -7.88
N HIS A 80 -5.69 -13.14 -6.92
CA HIS A 80 -6.35 -12.31 -5.92
C HIS A 80 -6.81 -10.96 -6.49
N ARG A 81 -7.96 -10.53 -5.99
CA ARG A 81 -8.46 -9.17 -6.06
C ARG A 81 -8.13 -8.45 -4.75
N VAL A 82 -7.43 -7.33 -4.87
CA VAL A 82 -6.93 -6.57 -3.72
C VAL A 82 -7.59 -5.21 -3.62
N LEU A 83 -7.91 -4.80 -2.41
CA LEU A 83 -8.26 -3.43 -2.06
C LEU A 83 -7.09 -2.76 -1.33
N GLU A 84 -6.69 -1.59 -1.79
CA GLU A 84 -5.81 -0.68 -1.07
C GLU A 84 -6.60 0.56 -0.62
N ILE A 85 -6.47 0.94 0.65
CA ILE A 85 -6.96 2.20 1.19
C ILE A 85 -5.77 3.12 1.45
N GLY A 86 -5.68 4.19 0.67
CA GLY A 86 -4.59 5.18 0.67
C GLY A 86 -3.64 4.99 -0.51
N THR A 87 -4.07 5.37 -1.72
CA THR A 87 -3.22 5.27 -2.92
C THR A 87 -1.93 6.07 -2.78
N GLY A 88 -2.00 7.29 -2.24
CA GLY A 88 -0.84 8.15 -2.04
C GLY A 88 -0.13 8.45 -3.37
N SER A 89 1.12 8.01 -3.50
CA SER A 89 1.87 8.13 -4.75
C SER A 89 1.48 7.10 -5.81
N GLY A 90 0.84 6.00 -5.41
CA GLY A 90 0.57 4.82 -6.22
C GLY A 90 1.66 3.74 -6.16
N TYR A 91 2.72 3.90 -5.34
CA TYR A 91 3.83 2.94 -5.32
C TYR A 91 3.41 1.56 -4.80
N GLN A 92 2.67 1.51 -3.69
CA GLN A 92 2.18 0.25 -3.14
C GLN A 92 1.19 -0.41 -4.12
N ALA A 93 0.26 0.36 -4.72
CA ALA A 93 -0.60 -0.12 -5.81
C ALA A 93 0.19 -0.78 -6.95
N ALA A 94 1.28 -0.13 -7.41
CA ALA A 94 2.13 -0.67 -8.48
C ALA A 94 2.84 -1.97 -8.07
N VAL A 95 3.27 -2.09 -6.81
CA VAL A 95 3.85 -3.35 -6.28
C VAL A 95 2.80 -4.45 -6.24
N LEU A 96 1.58 -4.16 -5.75
CA LEU A 96 0.47 -5.12 -5.73
C LEU A 96 0.09 -5.58 -7.14
N ALA A 97 0.05 -4.65 -8.10
CA ALA A 97 -0.27 -4.91 -9.50
C ALA A 97 0.62 -5.99 -10.14
N ARG A 98 1.88 -6.09 -9.71
CA ARG A 98 2.81 -7.14 -10.17
C ARG A 98 2.55 -8.50 -9.55
N LEU A 99 1.76 -8.60 -8.48
CA LEU A 99 1.59 -9.81 -7.67
C LEU A 99 0.19 -10.42 -7.74
N THR A 100 -0.79 -9.70 -8.31
CA THR A 100 -2.21 -10.06 -8.20
C THR A 100 -2.96 -9.87 -9.52
N ASP A 101 -4.24 -10.29 -9.56
CA ASP A 101 -5.08 -10.18 -10.74
C ASP A 101 -5.57 -8.74 -10.91
N HIS A 102 -6.14 -8.17 -9.85
CA HIS A 102 -6.73 -6.83 -9.85
C HIS A 102 -6.45 -6.09 -8.54
N VAL A 103 -6.24 -4.78 -8.63
CA VAL A 103 -6.08 -3.88 -7.48
C VAL A 103 -7.07 -2.72 -7.62
N LEU A 104 -7.97 -2.57 -6.65
CA LEU A 104 -8.71 -1.33 -6.45
C LEU A 104 -7.99 -0.52 -5.39
N THR A 105 -7.60 0.71 -5.68
CA THR A 105 -6.96 1.61 -4.72
C THR A 105 -7.78 2.88 -4.52
N VAL A 106 -8.03 3.25 -3.26
CA VAL A 106 -8.89 4.37 -2.89
C VAL A 106 -8.08 5.50 -2.29
N GLU A 107 -8.30 6.70 -2.80
CA GLU A 107 -7.63 7.92 -2.39
C GLU A 107 -8.64 9.02 -2.09
N ARG A 108 -8.42 9.77 -1.01
CA ARG A 108 -9.30 10.87 -0.59
C ARG A 108 -8.93 12.20 -1.21
N PHE A 109 -7.67 12.38 -1.65
CA PHE A 109 -7.18 13.60 -2.29
C PHE A 109 -7.23 13.47 -3.82
N ARG A 110 -8.06 14.29 -4.48
CA ARG A 110 -8.18 14.30 -5.95
C ARG A 110 -6.83 14.45 -6.65
N THR A 111 -5.99 15.38 -6.19
CA THR A 111 -4.65 15.62 -6.75
C THR A 111 -3.76 14.37 -6.71
N LEU A 112 -3.84 13.55 -5.66
CA LEU A 112 -3.08 12.30 -5.57
C LEU A 112 -3.68 11.23 -6.47
N ALA A 113 -5.01 11.06 -6.44
CA ALA A 113 -5.70 10.08 -7.26
C ALA A 113 -5.39 10.27 -8.76
N ASP A 114 -5.45 11.52 -9.23
CA ASP A 114 -5.20 11.84 -10.64
C ASP A 114 -3.73 11.61 -11.02
N ARG A 115 -2.78 12.07 -10.18
CA ARG A 115 -1.34 11.84 -10.41
C ARG A 115 -0.95 10.37 -10.34
N ALA A 116 -1.55 9.60 -9.43
CA ALA A 116 -1.32 8.18 -9.31
C ALA A 116 -1.82 7.45 -10.55
N ARG A 117 -3.03 7.79 -11.05
CA ARG A 117 -3.60 7.22 -12.27
C ARG A 117 -2.68 7.42 -13.48
N GLU A 118 -2.23 8.66 -13.73
CA GLU A 118 -1.31 8.97 -14.83
C GLU A 118 0.00 8.19 -14.72
N ARG A 119 0.55 8.06 -13.51
CA ARG A 119 1.81 7.34 -13.28
C ARG A 119 1.65 5.84 -13.49
N LEU A 120 0.58 5.25 -12.97
CA LEU A 120 0.29 3.82 -13.09
C LEU A 120 0.03 3.43 -14.55
N GLU A 121 -0.66 4.28 -15.32
CA GLU A 121 -0.86 4.10 -16.75
C GLU A 121 0.48 4.10 -17.50
N LYS A 122 1.35 5.08 -17.25
CA LYS A 122 2.71 5.15 -17.85
C LYS A 122 3.58 3.94 -17.51
N LEU A 123 3.33 3.28 -16.38
CA LEU A 123 4.06 2.08 -15.92
C LEU A 123 3.36 0.76 -16.31
N ASN A 124 2.34 0.83 -17.18
CA ASN A 124 1.57 -0.32 -17.67
C ASN A 124 0.96 -1.15 -16.52
N CYS A 125 0.51 -0.51 -15.45
CA CYS A 125 -0.22 -1.12 -14.35
C CYS A 125 -1.73 -1.17 -14.69
N PHE A 126 -2.08 -1.84 -15.78
CA PHE A 126 -3.44 -1.84 -16.34
C PHE A 126 -4.48 -2.56 -15.47
N ASN A 127 -4.04 -3.34 -14.50
CA ASN A 127 -4.89 -4.02 -13.52
C ASN A 127 -5.09 -3.22 -12.23
N VAL A 128 -4.78 -1.92 -12.23
CA VAL A 128 -5.03 -1.03 -11.09
C VAL A 128 -6.14 -0.03 -11.44
N GLU A 129 -7.21 -0.07 -10.67
CA GLU A 129 -8.26 0.96 -10.67
C GLU A 129 -7.99 1.95 -9.54
N VAL A 130 -7.81 3.24 -9.87
CA VAL A 130 -7.70 4.32 -8.88
C VAL A 130 -9.05 5.00 -8.70
N MET A 131 -9.61 4.92 -7.50
CA MET A 131 -10.89 5.51 -7.12
C MET A 131 -10.69 6.71 -6.18
N LEU A 132 -11.25 7.86 -6.55
CA LEU A 132 -11.39 8.97 -5.60
C LEU A 132 -12.57 8.66 -4.67
N GLY A 133 -12.32 8.58 -3.36
CA GLY A 133 -13.35 8.19 -2.41
C GLY A 133 -12.93 8.24 -0.95
N ASP A 134 -13.88 7.88 -0.08
CA ASP A 134 -13.63 7.68 1.34
C ASP A 134 -13.28 6.21 1.60
N GLY A 135 -12.10 5.95 2.14
CA GLY A 135 -11.66 4.60 2.49
C GLY A 135 -12.49 3.91 3.58
N TYR A 136 -13.27 4.68 4.35
CA TYR A 136 -14.20 4.14 5.35
C TYR A 136 -15.56 3.74 4.74
N ALA A 137 -15.90 4.27 3.57
CA ALA A 137 -17.24 4.19 2.98
C ALA A 137 -17.19 3.78 1.50
N LEU A 138 -16.72 2.55 1.25
CA LEU A 138 -16.69 1.97 -0.10
C LEU A 138 -18.09 1.79 -0.68
N PRO A 139 -18.32 2.12 -1.96
CA PRO A 139 -19.60 1.89 -2.61
C PRO A 139 -19.96 0.40 -2.59
N ALA A 140 -21.26 0.08 -2.52
CA ALA A 140 -21.73 -1.31 -2.50
C ALA A 140 -21.17 -2.12 -3.68
N GLY A 141 -21.18 -1.52 -4.88
CA GLY A 141 -20.69 -2.13 -6.12
C GLY A 141 -19.18 -2.43 -6.17
N ALA A 142 -18.38 -1.98 -5.21
CA ALA A 142 -16.96 -2.36 -5.14
C ALA A 142 -16.76 -3.86 -4.89
N GLY A 143 -17.76 -4.58 -4.36
CA GLY A 143 -17.70 -6.02 -4.12
C GLY A 143 -16.87 -6.42 -2.90
N GLN A 144 -16.32 -7.64 -2.94
CA GLN A 144 -15.45 -8.22 -1.91
C GLN A 144 -14.02 -8.43 -2.47
N PHE A 145 -13.07 -8.69 -1.56
CA PHE A 145 -11.64 -8.75 -1.85
C PHE A 145 -10.98 -9.90 -1.10
N ASP A 146 -10.09 -10.61 -1.77
CA ASP A 146 -9.23 -11.60 -1.13
C ASP A 146 -8.31 -10.94 -0.11
N ARG A 147 -7.85 -9.72 -0.42
CA ARG A 147 -6.82 -9.03 0.36
C ARG A 147 -7.17 -7.56 0.50
N ILE A 148 -6.97 -7.03 1.70
CA ILE A 148 -7.15 -5.61 1.98
C ILE A 148 -5.88 -5.08 2.62
N ILE A 149 -5.39 -3.94 2.15
CA ILE A 149 -4.26 -3.24 2.75
C ILE A 149 -4.64 -1.78 3.00
N VAL A 150 -4.35 -1.30 4.19
CA VAL A 150 -4.56 0.10 4.57
C VAL A 150 -3.19 0.74 4.80
N THR A 151 -2.92 1.85 4.12
CA THR A 151 -1.65 2.57 4.15
C THR A 151 -1.76 3.92 4.86
N ALA A 152 -2.73 4.04 5.77
CA ALA A 152 -2.94 5.14 6.70
C ALA A 152 -3.45 4.60 8.05
N ALA A 153 -3.04 5.20 9.16
CA ALA A 153 -3.37 4.74 10.51
C ALA A 153 -4.86 4.92 10.82
N MET A 154 -5.55 3.80 11.06
CA MET A 154 -6.92 3.80 11.58
C MET A 154 -6.87 3.69 13.11
N GLU A 155 -7.81 4.33 13.82
CA GLU A 155 -7.94 4.12 15.28
C GLU A 155 -8.35 2.68 15.59
N ASP A 156 -9.31 2.16 14.82
CA ASP A 156 -9.67 0.75 14.77
C ASP A 156 -10.14 0.39 13.35
N ILE A 157 -10.12 -0.91 13.03
CA ILE A 157 -10.55 -1.41 11.72
C ILE A 157 -12.08 -1.48 11.70
N PRO A 158 -12.77 -0.72 10.83
CA PRO A 158 -14.23 -0.70 10.82
C PRO A 158 -14.79 -2.04 10.32
N GLN A 159 -15.90 -2.49 10.93
CA GLN A 159 -16.60 -3.71 10.52
C GLN A 159 -16.98 -3.68 9.03
N SER A 160 -17.34 -2.51 8.50
CA SER A 160 -17.66 -2.32 7.08
C SER A 160 -16.52 -2.69 6.13
N LEU A 161 -15.27 -2.66 6.59
CA LEU A 161 -14.10 -3.09 5.81
C LEU A 161 -13.82 -4.59 6.00
N LEU A 162 -14.04 -5.13 7.21
CA LEU A 162 -13.96 -6.56 7.48
C LEU A 162 -14.99 -7.36 6.67
N ASP A 163 -16.20 -6.83 6.54
CA ASP A 163 -17.29 -7.42 5.75
C ASP A 163 -16.98 -7.50 4.24
N ARG A 164 -15.93 -6.78 3.78
CA ARG A 164 -15.46 -6.80 2.39
C ARG A 164 -14.40 -7.88 2.15
N LEU A 165 -13.91 -8.56 3.18
CA LEU A 165 -12.99 -9.69 3.01
C LEU A 165 -13.73 -10.93 2.55
N GLU A 166 -13.25 -11.57 1.48
CA GLU A 166 -13.66 -12.91 1.10
C GLU A 166 -13.32 -13.94 2.22
N PRO A 167 -13.94 -15.13 2.23
CA PRO A 167 -13.48 -16.25 3.05
C PRO A 167 -11.97 -16.50 2.88
N ASP A 168 -11.26 -16.78 3.97
CA ASP A 168 -9.79 -16.89 4.02
C ASP A 168 -9.03 -15.61 3.61
N GLY A 169 -9.74 -14.48 3.52
CA GLY A 169 -9.18 -13.19 3.22
C GLY A 169 -8.26 -12.65 4.31
N ILE A 170 -7.30 -11.82 3.90
CA ILE A 170 -6.33 -11.18 4.82
C ILE A 170 -6.40 -9.67 4.69
N LEU A 171 -6.59 -8.99 5.81
CA LEU A 171 -6.44 -7.55 5.93
C LEU A 171 -5.17 -7.20 6.71
N ILE A 172 -4.42 -6.21 6.24
CA ILE A 172 -3.30 -5.58 6.95
C ILE A 172 -3.58 -4.10 7.10
N ALA A 173 -3.49 -3.58 8.33
CA ALA A 173 -3.66 -2.15 8.61
C ALA A 173 -2.79 -1.69 9.79
N PRO A 174 -2.24 -0.46 9.75
CA PRO A 174 -1.73 0.21 10.95
C PRO A 174 -2.90 0.65 11.82
N VAL A 175 -2.93 0.20 13.07
CA VAL A 175 -3.99 0.46 14.05
C VAL A 175 -3.42 1.12 15.29
N GLY A 176 -4.01 2.23 15.71
CA GLY A 176 -3.62 2.95 16.91
C GLY A 176 -3.81 4.47 16.78
N PRO A 177 -3.27 5.24 17.73
CA PRO A 177 -3.47 6.69 17.78
C PRO A 177 -2.86 7.39 16.57
N HIS A 178 -3.57 8.39 16.04
CA HIS A 178 -3.12 9.21 14.90
C HIS A 178 -1.77 9.91 15.14
N HIS A 179 -1.49 10.31 16.39
CA HIS A 179 -0.27 11.03 16.77
C HIS A 179 0.60 10.20 17.73
N GLY A 180 0.89 8.96 17.37
CA GLY A 180 1.70 8.07 18.21
C GLY A 180 2.31 6.92 17.45
N VAL A 181 2.84 5.96 18.21
CA VAL A 181 3.21 4.65 17.68
C VAL A 181 1.93 3.85 17.45
N GLN A 182 1.76 3.31 16.24
CA GLN A 182 0.70 2.37 15.92
C GLN A 182 1.26 0.95 15.85
N ARG A 183 0.37 -0.04 15.89
CA ARG A 183 0.70 -1.44 15.66
C ARG A 183 0.22 -1.84 14.27
N LEU A 184 1.09 -2.46 13.48
CA LEU A 184 0.61 -3.14 12.29
C LEU A 184 -0.17 -4.39 12.71
N VAL A 185 -1.39 -4.51 12.23
CA VAL A 185 -2.31 -5.59 12.58
C VAL A 185 -2.63 -6.38 11.33
N ARG A 186 -2.60 -7.71 11.44
CA ARG A 186 -3.17 -8.63 10.46
C ARG A 186 -4.49 -9.16 10.98
N VAL A 187 -5.52 -9.12 10.14
CA VAL A 187 -6.77 -9.82 10.38
C VAL A 187 -6.94 -10.90 9.33
N THR A 188 -7.29 -12.11 9.74
CA THR A 188 -7.61 -13.22 8.84
C THR A 188 -9.06 -13.64 9.06
N ARG A 189 -9.85 -13.68 7.98
CA ARG A 189 -11.23 -14.18 8.03
C ARG A 189 -11.21 -15.71 8.00
N THR A 190 -11.86 -16.35 8.96
CA THR A 190 -12.01 -17.82 9.03
C THR A 190 -13.48 -18.14 9.26
N GLY A 191 -14.20 -18.43 8.17
CA GLY A 191 -15.66 -18.48 8.17
C GLY A 191 -16.25 -17.11 8.54
N ASP A 192 -17.01 -17.08 9.65
CA ASP A 192 -17.63 -15.85 10.17
C ASP A 192 -16.79 -15.17 11.27
N ARG A 193 -15.60 -15.70 11.58
CA ARG A 193 -14.70 -15.16 12.60
C ARG A 193 -13.57 -14.36 11.96
N PHE A 194 -13.06 -13.39 12.70
CA PHE A 194 -11.91 -12.58 12.35
C PHE A 194 -10.81 -12.79 13.40
N ASP A 195 -9.72 -13.44 13.01
CA ASP A 195 -8.55 -13.63 13.87
C ASP A 195 -7.61 -12.44 13.73
N ARG A 196 -7.34 -11.73 14.83
CA ARG A 196 -6.52 -10.51 14.87
C ARG A 196 -5.15 -10.82 15.46
N LYS A 197 -4.09 -10.54 14.71
CA LYS A 197 -2.69 -10.66 15.15
C LYS A 197 -1.96 -9.33 15.05
N GLU A 198 -1.36 -8.89 16.15
CA GLU A 198 -0.45 -7.75 16.16
C GLU A 198 0.95 -8.15 15.69
N LEU A 199 1.59 -7.25 14.94
CA LEU A 199 2.88 -7.48 14.30
C LEU A 199 3.96 -6.54 14.87
N VAL A 200 4.34 -5.51 14.12
CA VAL A 200 5.43 -4.58 14.44
C VAL A 200 4.90 -3.18 14.69
N ASP A 201 5.70 -2.38 15.38
CA ASP A 201 5.43 -0.95 15.55
C ASP A 201 5.65 -0.20 14.24
N VAL A 202 4.77 0.75 13.95
CA VAL A 202 4.81 1.59 12.75
C VAL A 202 4.35 3.02 13.06
N ARG A 203 4.62 3.93 12.13
CA ARG A 203 4.11 5.30 12.14
C ARG A 203 3.59 5.65 10.75
N PHE A 204 2.29 5.85 10.65
CA PHE A 204 1.58 6.24 9.44
C PHE A 204 0.84 7.56 9.66
N VAL A 205 0.60 8.26 8.55
CA VAL A 205 -0.37 9.38 8.52
C VAL A 205 -1.76 8.88 8.88
N PRO A 206 -2.63 9.69 9.51
CA PRO A 206 -3.96 9.25 9.91
C PRO A 206 -4.86 8.97 8.70
N ALA A 207 -5.65 7.91 8.79
CA ALA A 207 -6.80 7.69 7.93
C ALA A 207 -7.93 8.64 8.39
N ILE A 208 -8.42 9.49 7.49
CA ILE A 208 -9.44 10.50 7.79
C ILE A 208 -10.68 10.22 6.95
N PRO A 209 -11.88 10.13 7.56
CA PRO A 209 -13.13 9.98 6.82
C PRO A 209 -13.38 11.10 5.81
N GLY A 210 -14.10 10.76 4.75
CA GLY A 210 -14.51 11.67 3.69
C GLY A 210 -13.43 12.03 2.67
N ILE A 211 -13.90 12.48 1.50
CA ILE A 211 -13.07 13.06 0.44
C ILE A 211 -12.53 14.41 0.92
N ALA A 212 -11.24 14.65 0.72
CA ALA A 212 -10.62 15.93 1.05
C ALA A 212 -11.22 17.04 0.19
N ARG A 213 -11.73 18.10 0.83
CA ARG A 213 -12.43 19.17 0.12
C ARG A 213 -11.50 20.06 -0.72
N GLU A 214 -10.21 20.12 -0.40
CA GLU A 214 -9.21 20.86 -1.15
C GLU A 214 -7.80 20.56 -0.63
N LEU A 215 -6.81 20.85 -1.48
CA LEU A 215 -5.48 21.32 -1.08
C LEU A 215 -5.20 22.61 -1.80
#